data_AF-A0A965QGK2-F1
#
_entry.id   AF-A0A965QGK2-F1
#
_cell.length_a   1.000
_cell.length_b   1.000
_cell.length_c   1.000
_cell.angle_alpha   90.00
_cell.angle_beta   90.00
_cell.angle_gamma   90.00
#
_symmetry.space_group_name_H-M   'P 1'
#
loop_
_entity.id
_entity.type
_entity.pdbx_description
1 polymer ?
#
loop_
_entity_poly.entity_id
_entity_poly.type
_entity_poly.pdbx_seq_one_letter_code
_entity_poly.pdbx_strand_id
1 'polypeptide(L)'
;MYHDQGLAAFKALSFDDGVNFTAGLPIVRTSPDHGTAFDIAGKNCASEQSFRSAIYMALDIFRTRKFQKLIHANPLPFTPEDKSKKNSSRDE
;
A
#
# COMPACT_ATOMS: atom_id res chain seq x y z
N MET A 1 14.82 15.11 2.51
CA MET A 1 14.48 14.99 1.08
C MET A 1 13.23 15.80 0.80
N TYR A 2 13.10 16.33 -0.42
CA TYR A 2 12.04 17.25 -0.83
C TYR A 2 11.08 16.62 -1.86
N HIS A 3 9.90 17.20 -1.99
CA HIS A 3 8.81 16.77 -2.86
C HIS A 3 9.25 16.46 -4.31
N ASP A 4 9.97 17.39 -4.93
CA ASP A 4 10.32 17.29 -6.36
C ASP A 4 11.38 16.24 -6.66
N GLN A 5 12.13 15.80 -5.64
CA GLN A 5 13.12 14.73 -5.79
C GLN A 5 12.47 13.36 -6.04
N GLY A 6 11.26 13.15 -5.51
CA GLY A 6 10.51 11.90 -5.70
C GLY A 6 9.43 12.02 -6.78
N LEU A 7 8.69 13.14 -6.81
CA LEU A 7 7.50 13.25 -7.64
C LEU A 7 7.83 13.28 -9.14
N ALA A 8 8.93 13.91 -9.54
CA ALA A 8 9.34 13.98 -10.95
C ALA A 8 9.59 12.58 -11.53
N ALA A 9 10.38 11.76 -10.83
CA ALA A 9 10.65 10.39 -11.23
C ALA A 9 9.39 9.51 -11.20
N PHE A 10 8.53 9.68 -10.18
CA PHE A 10 7.26 8.97 -10.10
C PHE A 10 6.37 9.26 -11.31
N LYS A 11 6.13 10.53 -11.65
CA LYS A 11 5.28 10.91 -12.78
C LYS A 11 5.84 10.43 -14.12
N ALA A 12 7.15 10.41 -14.29
CA ALA A 12 7.79 9.89 -15.50
C ALA A 12 7.55 8.38 -15.70
N LEU A 13 7.38 7.61 -14.62
CA LEU A 13 7.17 6.17 -14.68
C LEU A 13 5.70 5.76 -14.62
N SER A 14 4.84 6.56 -13.99
CA SER A 14 3.45 6.20 -13.66
C SER A 14 2.44 6.55 -14.75
N PHE A 15 2.84 7.36 -15.75
CA PHE A 15 1.96 7.88 -16.80
C PHE A 15 0.59 8.31 -16.25
N ASP A 16 -0.51 7.74 -16.78
CA ASP A 16 -1.89 8.07 -16.39
C ASP A 16 -2.45 7.19 -15.25
N ASP A 17 -1.64 6.28 -14.70
CA ASP A 17 -2.06 5.30 -13.68
C ASP A 17 -1.66 5.69 -12.25
N GLY A 18 -0.99 6.82 -12.07
CA GLY A 18 -0.48 7.23 -10.77
C GLY A 18 -1.58 7.47 -9.74
N VAL A 19 -1.32 7.06 -8.50
CA VAL A 19 -2.23 7.23 -7.35
C VAL A 19 -1.51 7.91 -6.21
N ASN A 20 -2.12 8.98 -5.69
CA ASN A 20 -1.67 9.63 -4.47
C ASN A 20 -2.26 8.90 -3.26
N PHE A 21 -1.40 8.31 -2.43
CA PHE A 21 -1.78 7.66 -1.18
C PHE A 21 -1.37 8.51 0.03
N THR A 22 -2.26 8.64 1.03
CA THR A 22 -1.95 9.35 2.28
C THR A 22 -1.77 8.37 3.43
N ALA A 23 -0.52 8.18 3.84
CA ALA A 23 -0.16 7.42 5.03
C ALA A 23 -0.48 8.19 6.32
N GLY A 24 -0.56 7.46 7.44
CA GLY A 24 -0.72 8.05 8.78
C GLY A 24 -2.16 8.36 9.22
N LEU A 25 -3.13 8.32 8.31
CA LEU A 25 -4.55 8.48 8.65
C LEU A 25 -5.14 7.18 9.24
N PRO A 26 -6.15 7.28 10.15
CA PRO A 26 -6.87 6.11 10.67
C PRO A 26 -7.81 5.47 9.62
N ILE A 27 -7.93 6.08 8.45
CA ILE A 27 -8.76 5.63 7.32
C ILE A 27 -7.88 5.35 6.09
N VAL A 28 -8.46 4.74 5.07
CA VAL A 28 -7.82 4.62 3.75
C VAL A 28 -8.17 5.88 2.96
N ARG A 29 -7.15 6.60 2.47
CA ARG A 29 -7.34 7.77 1.60
C ARG A 29 -6.39 7.68 0.41
N THR A 30 -6.98 7.64 -0.78
CA THR A 30 -6.32 7.73 -2.08
C THR A 30 -6.89 8.93 -2.86
N SER A 31 -6.17 9.41 -3.86
CA SER A 31 -6.64 10.44 -4.79
C SER A 31 -5.95 10.28 -6.15
N PRO A 32 -6.53 10.82 -7.24
CA PRO A 32 -5.82 10.90 -8.52
C PRO A 32 -4.53 11.72 -8.41
N ASP A 33 -3.64 11.56 -9.38
CA ASP A 33 -2.32 12.21 -9.45
C ASP A 33 -2.28 13.48 -10.33
N HIS A 34 -3.39 13.77 -11.00
CA HIS A 34 -3.61 14.97 -11.80
C HIS A 34 -4.38 16.07 -11.04
N GLY A 35 -4.32 17.29 -11.59
CA GLY A 35 -5.05 18.45 -11.10
C GLY A 35 -6.49 18.54 -11.63
N THR A 36 -7.09 19.72 -11.52
CA THR A 36 -8.49 19.96 -11.93
C THR A 36 -8.73 20.02 -13.44
N ALA A 37 -7.70 20.35 -14.23
CA ALA A 37 -7.75 20.45 -15.69
C ALA A 37 -8.98 21.25 -16.20
N PHE A 38 -9.15 22.49 -15.71
CA PHE A 38 -10.32 23.34 -16.02
C PHE A 38 -10.50 23.61 -17.51
N ASP A 39 -9.43 23.61 -18.27
CA ASP A 39 -9.41 23.79 -19.72
C ASP A 39 -10.13 22.67 -20.48
N ILE A 40 -10.27 21.47 -19.88
CA ILE A 40 -10.98 20.32 -20.48
C ILE A 40 -12.30 19.98 -19.79
N ALA A 41 -12.70 20.74 -18.77
CA ALA A 41 -13.96 20.54 -18.08
C ALA A 41 -15.16 20.65 -19.05
N GLY A 42 -16.07 19.67 -19.03
CA GLY A 42 -17.24 19.62 -19.91
C GLY A 42 -16.96 19.24 -21.37
N LYS A 43 -15.70 18.98 -21.75
CA LYS A 43 -15.33 18.59 -23.13
C LYS A 43 -15.33 17.08 -23.38
N ASN A 44 -15.61 16.29 -22.34
CA ASN A 44 -15.66 14.82 -22.39
C ASN A 44 -14.38 14.16 -22.96
N CYS A 45 -13.21 14.75 -22.68
CA CYS A 45 -11.91 14.27 -23.13
C CYS A 45 -10.91 14.00 -21.98
N ALA A 46 -11.35 14.09 -20.72
CA ALA A 46 -10.53 13.74 -19.58
C ALA A 46 -10.37 12.23 -19.47
N SER A 47 -9.14 11.76 -19.19
CA SER A 47 -8.89 10.36 -18.86
C SER A 47 -9.34 10.08 -17.43
N GLU A 48 -10.15 9.03 -17.23
CA GLU A 48 -10.58 8.60 -15.90
C GLU A 48 -9.59 7.62 -15.24
N GLN A 49 -8.50 7.27 -15.91
CA GLN A 49 -7.63 6.15 -15.55
C GLN A 49 -7.04 6.29 -14.13
N SER A 50 -6.38 7.41 -13.82
CA SER A 50 -5.82 7.68 -12.48
C SER A 50 -6.89 7.62 -11.39
N PHE A 51 -8.08 8.16 -11.66
CA PHE A 51 -9.20 8.13 -10.71
C PHE A 51 -9.70 6.70 -10.45
N ARG A 52 -9.82 5.89 -11.52
CA ARG A 52 -10.19 4.48 -11.43
C ARG A 52 -9.14 3.69 -10.63
N SER A 53 -7.86 3.91 -10.93
CA SER A 53 -6.73 3.31 -10.21
C SER A 53 -6.74 3.70 -8.72
N ALA A 54 -7.07 4.95 -8.39
CA ALA A 54 -7.19 5.40 -7.00
C ALA A 54 -8.31 4.68 -6.23
N ILE A 55 -9.44 4.39 -6.89
CA ILE A 55 -10.54 3.63 -6.29
C ILE A 55 -10.13 2.17 -6.04
N TYR A 56 -9.54 1.51 -7.04
CA TYR A 56 -9.12 0.11 -6.90
C TYR A 56 -8.04 -0.06 -5.83
N MET A 57 -7.05 0.85 -5.79
CA MET A 57 -6.04 0.88 -4.74
C MET A 57 -6.68 1.02 -3.34
N ALA A 58 -7.70 1.86 -3.18
CA ALA A 58 -8.40 1.98 -1.89
C ALA A 58 -9.08 0.68 -1.46
N LEU A 59 -9.72 -0.03 -2.40
CA LEU A 59 -10.34 -1.33 -2.14
C LEU A 59 -9.31 -2.38 -1.74
N ASP A 60 -8.17 -2.42 -2.44
CA ASP A 60 -7.10 -3.38 -2.17
C ASP A 60 -6.45 -3.15 -0.81
N ILE A 61 -6.16 -1.89 -0.46
CA ILE A 61 -5.65 -1.54 0.88
C ILE A 61 -6.67 -1.93 1.94
N PHE A 62 -7.96 -1.65 1.74
CA PHE A 62 -9.00 -1.98 2.72
C PHE A 62 -9.10 -3.49 2.95
N ARG A 63 -9.17 -4.28 1.87
CA ARG A 63 -9.21 -5.76 1.93
C ARG A 63 -7.96 -6.32 2.59
N THR A 64 -6.79 -5.80 2.23
CA THR A 64 -5.51 -6.19 2.83
C THR A 64 -5.47 -5.91 4.32
N ARG A 65 -5.90 -4.72 4.77
CA ARG A 65 -5.98 -4.38 6.21
C ARG A 65 -6.94 -5.31 6.96
N LYS A 66 -8.09 -5.68 6.36
CA LYS A 66 -9.01 -6.65 6.96
C LYS A 66 -8.39 -8.03 7.06
N PHE A 67 -7.76 -8.50 6.00
CA PHE A 67 -7.09 -9.80 5.97
C PHE A 67 -5.95 -9.87 6.97
N GLN A 68 -5.10 -8.85 7.04
CA GLN A 68 -4.02 -8.75 8.03
C GLN A 68 -4.56 -8.83 9.46
N LYS A 69 -5.62 -8.09 9.78
CA LYS A 69 -6.27 -8.18 11.11
C LYS A 69 -6.75 -9.60 11.42
N LEU A 70 -7.28 -10.31 10.43
CA LEU A 70 -7.76 -11.69 10.59
C LEU A 70 -6.60 -12.65 10.89
N ILE A 71 -5.55 -12.64 10.07
CA ILE A 71 -4.43 -13.58 10.21
C ILE A 71 -3.60 -13.32 11.48
N HIS A 72 -3.57 -12.07 11.96
CA HIS A 72 -2.84 -11.68 13.18
C HIS A 72 -3.67 -11.82 14.46
N ALA A 73 -4.93 -12.27 14.39
CA ALA A 73 -5.80 -12.38 15.56
C ALA A 73 -5.35 -13.47 16.55
N ASN A 74 -4.69 -14.53 16.06
CA ASN A 74 -4.21 -15.64 16.89
C ASN A 74 -2.86 -16.18 16.38
N PRO A 75 -1.76 -15.45 16.64
CA PRO A 75 -0.44 -15.92 16.24
C PRO A 75 -0.04 -17.18 17.02
N LEU A 76 0.72 -18.06 16.38
CA LEU A 76 1.30 -19.20 17.08
C LEU A 76 2.19 -18.69 18.23
N PRO A 77 2.03 -19.24 19.45
CA PRO A 77 2.89 -18.86 20.56
C PRO A 77 4.33 -19.23 20.24
N PHE A 78 5.24 -18.31 20.50
CA PHE A 78 6.67 -18.60 20.41
C PHE A 78 7.05 -19.61 21.49
N THR A 79 7.36 -20.84 21.11
CA THR A 79 8.05 -21.80 21.96
C THR A 79 9.56 -21.62 21.76
N PRO A 80 10.30 -21.12 22.77
CA PRO A 80 11.75 -21.12 22.71
C PRO A 80 12.26 -22.56 22.58
N GLU A 81 13.29 -22.78 21.76
CA GLU A 81 13.95 -24.08 21.65
C GLU A 81 14.48 -24.53 23.01
N ASP A 82 14.05 -25.71 23.43
CA ASP A 82 14.48 -26.32 24.68
C ASP A 82 15.94 -26.79 24.55
N LYS A 83 16.88 -25.94 24.98
CA LYS A 83 18.32 -26.19 24.92
C LYS A 83 18.75 -27.42 25.75
N SER A 84 17.87 -27.95 26.61
CA SER A 84 18.16 -29.14 27.43
C SER A 84 18.35 -30.42 26.60
N LYS A 85 17.69 -30.54 25.44
CA LYS A 85 17.76 -31.75 24.58
C LYS A 85 19.03 -31.85 23.71
N LYS A 86 19.83 -30.78 23.61
CA LYS A 86 21.02 -30.76 22.74
C LYS A 86 22.29 -31.30 23.43
N ASN A 87 22.29 -31.38 24.76
CA ASN A 87 23.44 -31.85 25.53
C ASN A 87 23.38 -33.34 25.90
N SER A 88 22.25 -34.03 25.71
CA SER A 88 22.12 -35.46 26.06
C SER A 88 22.45 -36.42 24.91
N SER A 89 22.85 -35.92 23.73
CA SER A 89 23.11 -36.72 22.53
C SER A 89 24.57 -36.68 22.06
N ARG A 90 25.50 -36.25 22.93
CA ARG A 90 26.94 -36.22 22.64
C ARG A 90 27.77 -37.15 23.53
N ASP A 91 27.11 -37.89 24.42
CA ASP A 91 27.73 -38.83 25.34
C ASP A 91 27.19 -40.26 25.10
N GLU A 92 27.31 -40.78 23.87
CA GLU A 92 27.24 -42.22 23.54
C GLU A 92 28.29 -42.56 22.47
#